data_AF-A0A6A3HB25-F1
#
_entry.id   AF-A0A6A3HB25-F1
#
_cell.length_a   1.000
_cell.length_b   1.000
_cell.length_c   1.000
_cell.angle_alpha   90.00
_cell.angle_beta   90.00
_cell.angle_gamma   90.00
#
_symmetry.space_group_name_H-M   'P 1'
#
loop_
_entity.id
_entity.type
_entity.pdbx_description
1 polymer ?
#
loop_
_entity_poly.entity_id
_entity_poly.type
_entity_poly.pdbx_seq_one_letter_code
_entity_poly.pdbx_strand_id
1 'polypeptide(L)'
;MEELPHRSKWHLEEIRSVRQALSCTCKQFKHSGWVCSHIIAALHLLGKINIDRAMASIPMRGQRGRPRTLAGSLQRDVVSDAYDIDRLLSIFTKSPGRPMKWPVMQEFEIDDGGDTIVDRRVGQVAGVHLCPHEGVYIWTATFVDGGSVQYKAEELVHAIRRAHDMEVD
;
A
#
# COMPACT_ATOMS: atom_id res chain seq x y z
N MET A 1 -34.25 -6.75 -20.94
CA MET A 1 -33.18 -6.26 -20.02
C MET A 1 -33.74 -5.11 -19.22
N GLU A 2 -33.90 -5.30 -17.92
CA GLU A 2 -34.38 -4.27 -16.98
C GLU A 2 -33.36 -3.13 -16.83
N GLU A 3 -33.80 -2.00 -16.28
CA GLU A 3 -32.92 -0.86 -16.00
C GLU A 3 -31.87 -1.24 -14.94
N LEU A 4 -30.61 -0.89 -15.19
CA LEU A 4 -29.54 -1.21 -14.26
C LEU A 4 -29.48 -0.13 -13.15
N PRO A 5 -29.45 -0.52 -11.86
CA PRO A 5 -29.31 0.42 -10.76
C PRO A 5 -28.01 1.21 -10.88
N HIS A 6 -28.08 2.49 -10.54
CA HIS A 6 -26.95 3.42 -10.65
C HIS A 6 -26.08 3.29 -9.39
N ARG A 7 -25.19 2.30 -9.39
CA ARG A 7 -24.31 1.97 -8.27
C ARG A 7 -22.86 1.82 -8.73
N SER A 8 -21.94 2.14 -7.83
CA SER A 8 -20.49 2.04 -8.06
C SER A 8 -19.96 0.60 -8.11
N LYS A 9 -20.77 -0.39 -7.72
CA LYS A 9 -20.43 -1.82 -7.72
C LYS A 9 -21.51 -2.61 -8.46
N TRP A 10 -21.13 -3.38 -9.48
CA TRP A 10 -22.06 -4.23 -10.22
C TRP A 10 -22.05 -5.65 -9.65
N HIS A 11 -23.22 -6.26 -9.55
CA HIS A 11 -23.33 -7.66 -9.16
C HIS A 11 -23.03 -8.58 -10.36
N LEU A 12 -22.66 -9.83 -10.04
CA LEU A 12 -22.28 -10.81 -11.04
C LEU A 12 -23.39 -11.08 -12.07
N GLU A 13 -24.65 -11.02 -11.65
CA GLU A 13 -25.82 -11.21 -12.52
C GLU A 13 -25.91 -10.13 -13.59
N GLU A 14 -25.72 -8.86 -13.21
CA GLU A 14 -25.71 -7.73 -14.15
C GLU A 14 -24.57 -7.84 -15.15
N ILE A 15 -23.39 -8.23 -14.68
CA ILE A 15 -22.22 -8.47 -15.53
C ILE A 15 -22.52 -9.55 -16.57
N ARG A 16 -23.17 -10.65 -16.15
CA ARG A 16 -23.59 -11.73 -17.05
C ARG A 16 -24.63 -11.26 -18.05
N SER A 17 -25.63 -10.48 -17.62
CA SER A 17 -26.65 -9.92 -18.52
C SER A 17 -26.03 -8.99 -19.57
N VAL A 18 -25.07 -8.14 -19.20
CA VAL A 18 -24.36 -7.27 -20.15
C VAL A 18 -23.52 -8.08 -21.13
N ARG A 19 -22.80 -9.11 -20.66
CA ARG A 19 -22.03 -10.01 -21.53
C ARG A 19 -22.89 -10.76 -22.55
N GLN A 20 -24.09 -11.17 -22.16
CA GLN A 20 -25.01 -11.89 -23.06
C GLN A 20 -25.61 -10.97 -24.11
N ALA A 21 -25.86 -9.70 -23.77
CA ALA A 21 -26.53 -8.77 -24.68
C ALA A 21 -25.58 -7.97 -25.57
N LEU A 22 -24.37 -7.64 -25.09
CA LEU A 22 -23.43 -6.78 -25.79
C LEU A 22 -22.04 -7.41 -25.82
N SER A 23 -21.43 -7.43 -27.00
CA SER A 23 -20.06 -7.86 -27.20
C SER A 23 -19.29 -6.82 -28.00
N CYS A 24 -17.98 -6.70 -27.73
CA CYS A 24 -17.12 -5.75 -28.42
C CYS A 24 -15.80 -6.42 -28.83
N THR A 25 -15.22 -6.01 -29.96
CA THR A 25 -13.95 -6.54 -30.46
C THR A 25 -12.73 -5.72 -30.01
N CYS A 26 -12.93 -4.64 -29.24
CA CYS A 26 -11.82 -3.79 -28.81
C CYS A 26 -10.88 -4.48 -27.81
N LYS A 27 -9.63 -4.01 -27.75
CA LYS A 27 -8.57 -4.53 -26.87
C LYS A 27 -9.02 -4.63 -25.40
N GLN A 28 -9.65 -3.59 -24.87
CA GLN A 28 -10.07 -3.55 -23.47
C GLN A 28 -11.13 -4.62 -23.15
N PHE A 29 -12.05 -4.87 -24.07
CA PHE A 29 -13.04 -5.93 -23.92
C PHE A 29 -12.41 -7.31 -24.02
N LYS A 30 -11.40 -7.50 -24.87
CA LYS A 30 -10.65 -8.77 -24.92
C LYS A 30 -9.89 -9.05 -23.62
N HIS A 31 -9.38 -8.01 -22.94
CA HIS A 31 -8.68 -8.14 -21.67
C HIS A 31 -9.63 -8.31 -20.47
N SER A 32 -10.69 -7.49 -20.36
CA SER A 32 -11.64 -7.54 -19.24
C SER A 32 -12.71 -8.62 -19.41
N GLY A 33 -13.04 -8.96 -20.66
CA GLY A 33 -14.05 -9.91 -21.06
C GLY A 33 -15.49 -9.42 -20.92
N TRP A 34 -15.75 -8.18 -20.48
CA TRP A 34 -17.13 -7.69 -20.31
C TRP A 34 -17.32 -6.18 -20.31
N VAL A 35 -16.29 -5.38 -20.00
CA VAL A 35 -16.40 -3.92 -19.90
C VAL A 35 -15.36 -3.21 -20.77
N CYS A 36 -15.83 -2.27 -21.58
CA CYS A 36 -15.01 -1.30 -22.31
C CYS A 36 -15.82 -0.03 -22.52
N SER A 37 -15.16 1.05 -22.97
CA SER A 37 -15.83 2.33 -23.28
C SER A 37 -16.98 2.17 -24.26
N HIS A 38 -16.84 1.31 -25.28
CA HIS A 38 -17.90 1.07 -26.28
C HIS A 38 -19.16 0.42 -25.66
N ILE A 39 -18.98 -0.54 -24.76
CA ILE A 39 -20.11 -1.20 -24.08
C ILE A 39 -20.82 -0.22 -23.16
N ILE A 40 -20.07 0.60 -22.42
CA ILE A 40 -20.66 1.63 -21.54
C ILE A 40 -21.43 2.66 -22.37
N ALA A 41 -20.86 3.12 -23.49
CA ALA A 41 -21.53 4.04 -24.41
C ALA A 41 -22.79 3.43 -25.02
N ALA A 42 -22.74 2.17 -25.46
CA ALA A 42 -23.91 1.46 -25.98
C ALA A 42 -25.01 1.32 -24.92
N LEU A 43 -24.66 0.99 -23.67
CA LEU A 43 -25.63 0.93 -22.57
C LEU A 43 -26.26 2.29 -22.28
N HIS A 44 -25.52 3.39 -22.47
CA HIS A 44 -26.06 4.74 -22.34
C HIS A 44 -27.04 5.08 -23.46
N LEU A 45 -26.67 4.79 -24.72
CA LEU A 45 -27.54 4.99 -25.89
C LEU A 45 -28.81 4.15 -25.82
N LEU A 46 -28.75 2.96 -25.22
CA LEU A 46 -29.90 2.08 -24.98
C LEU A 46 -30.73 2.49 -23.74
N GLY A 47 -30.38 3.59 -23.06
CA GLY A 47 -31.06 4.09 -21.88
C GLY A 47 -30.96 3.18 -20.65
N LYS A 48 -30.03 2.21 -20.65
CA LYS A 48 -29.85 1.27 -19.52
C LYS A 48 -29.03 1.84 -18.40
N ILE A 49 -28.17 2.82 -18.70
CA ILE A 49 -27.32 3.52 -17.74
C ILE A 49 -27.30 5.00 -18.09
N ASN A 50 -27.47 5.88 -17.10
CA ASN A 50 -27.19 7.30 -17.27
C ASN A 50 -25.76 7.60 -16.80
N ILE A 51 -24.87 7.98 -17.73
CA ILE A 51 -23.46 8.24 -17.43
C ILE A 51 -23.32 9.41 -16.46
N ASP A 52 -24.06 10.51 -16.66
CA ASP A 52 -23.97 11.70 -15.81
C ASP A 52 -24.33 11.38 -14.36
N ARG A 53 -25.40 10.62 -14.17
CA ARG A 53 -25.86 10.20 -12.85
C ARG A 53 -24.94 9.15 -12.23
N ALA A 54 -24.35 8.27 -13.03
CA ALA A 54 -23.32 7.34 -12.56
C ALA A 54 -22.07 8.08 -12.09
N MET A 55 -21.59 9.07 -12.85
CA MET A 55 -20.44 9.91 -12.49
C MET A 55 -20.66 10.68 -11.18
N ALA A 56 -21.89 11.15 -10.92
CA ALA A 56 -22.23 11.79 -9.65
C ALA A 56 -22.12 10.85 -8.42
N SER A 57 -22.31 9.54 -8.63
CA SER A 57 -22.24 8.52 -7.56
C SER A 57 -20.82 8.00 -7.30
N ILE A 58 -19.90 8.21 -8.24
CA ILE A 58 -18.50 7.81 -8.04
C ILE A 58 -17.91 8.81 -7.05
N PRO A 59 -17.43 8.38 -5.87
CA PRO A 59 -16.77 9.29 -4.97
C PRO A 59 -15.63 9.95 -5.72
N MET A 60 -15.61 11.28 -5.78
CA MET A 60 -14.47 12.01 -6.34
C MET A 60 -13.24 11.45 -5.64
N ARG A 61 -12.33 10.86 -6.43
CA ARG A 61 -11.00 10.51 -5.93
C ARG A 61 -10.48 11.80 -5.29
N GLY A 62 -10.30 11.79 -3.96
CA GLY A 62 -9.91 12.98 -3.22
C GLY A 62 -8.77 13.68 -3.96
N GLN A 63 -8.78 15.01 -4.01
CA GLN A 63 -7.70 15.78 -4.61
C GLN A 63 -6.39 15.13 -4.20
N ARG A 64 -5.47 14.90 -5.16
CA ARG A 64 -4.12 14.43 -4.84
C ARG A 64 -3.68 15.25 -3.62
N GLY A 65 -3.40 14.58 -2.51
CA GLY A 65 -2.95 15.27 -1.30
C GLY A 65 -1.85 16.25 -1.69
N ARG A 66 -1.85 17.43 -1.05
CA ARG A 66 -0.90 18.53 -1.30
C ARG A 66 0.44 17.95 -1.76
N PRO A 67 0.93 18.30 -2.98
CA PRO A 67 2.26 17.89 -3.41
C PRO A 67 3.21 18.17 -2.26
N ARG A 68 4.01 17.18 -1.84
CA ARG A 68 5.03 17.43 -0.82
C ARG A 68 5.80 18.65 -1.31
N THR A 69 5.87 19.70 -0.50
CA THR A 69 6.69 20.86 -0.82
C THR A 69 8.10 20.31 -1.03
N LEU A 70 8.55 20.26 -2.28
CA LEU A 70 9.96 20.02 -2.55
C LEU A 70 10.70 21.20 -1.92
N ALA A 71 11.71 20.90 -1.10
CA ALA A 71 12.58 21.94 -0.56
C ALA A 71 13.06 22.82 -1.72
N GLY A 72 13.05 24.13 -1.54
CA GLY A 72 13.43 25.06 -2.61
C GLY A 72 14.88 24.82 -3.00
N SER A 73 15.22 24.99 -4.27
CA SER A 73 16.57 24.74 -4.82
C SER A 73 17.71 25.53 -4.15
N LEU A 74 17.38 26.52 -3.32
CA LEU A 74 18.30 27.36 -2.56
C LEU A 74 18.45 26.93 -1.09
N GLN A 75 17.60 26.01 -0.61
CA GLN A 75 17.89 25.34 0.65
C GLN A 75 19.06 24.42 0.35
N ARG A 76 20.25 24.76 0.86
CA ARG A 76 21.33 23.77 0.97
C ARG A 76 20.69 22.53 1.58
N ASP A 77 20.91 21.38 0.95
CA ASP A 77 20.77 20.12 1.64
C ASP A 77 21.67 20.24 2.86
N VAL A 78 21.12 20.69 3.99
CA VAL A 78 21.58 20.18 5.26
C VAL A 78 21.37 18.71 5.05
N VAL A 79 22.46 17.97 4.81
CA VAL A 79 22.48 16.51 4.78
C VAL A 79 22.14 16.08 6.20
N SER A 80 20.93 16.40 6.64
CA SER A 80 20.27 15.79 7.77
C SER A 80 19.96 14.42 7.20
N ASP A 81 20.83 13.48 7.55
CA ASP A 81 20.65 12.07 7.30
C ASP A 81 19.17 11.76 7.54
N ALA A 82 18.45 11.42 6.46
CA ALA A 82 17.01 11.21 6.53
C ALA A 82 16.67 10.07 7.49
N TYR A 83 17.67 9.24 7.82
CA TYR A 83 17.65 8.11 8.75
C TYR A 83 18.39 8.39 10.06
N ASP A 84 18.59 9.66 10.42
CA ASP A 84 19.07 10.03 11.75
C ASP A 84 18.19 9.43 12.86
N ILE A 85 18.84 8.82 13.86
CA ILE A 85 18.18 7.96 14.85
C ILE A 85 17.20 8.79 15.69
N ASP A 86 17.64 9.94 16.19
CA ASP A 86 16.83 10.81 17.03
C ASP A 86 15.61 11.35 16.26
N ARG A 87 15.82 11.67 14.99
CA ARG A 87 14.75 12.09 14.08
C ARG A 87 13.73 10.98 13.87
N LEU A 88 14.15 9.75 13.59
CA LEU A 88 13.25 8.61 13.38
C LEU A 88 12.47 8.26 14.66
N LEU A 89 13.12 8.28 15.82
CA LEU A 89 12.47 8.11 17.12
C LEU A 89 11.37 9.16 17.34
N SER A 90 11.65 10.43 17.02
CA SER A 90 10.66 11.50 17.12
C SER A 90 9.45 11.30 16.18
N ILE A 91 9.67 10.64 15.04
CA ILE A 91 8.62 10.35 14.06
C ILE A 91 7.75 9.20 14.52
N PHE A 92 8.35 8.13 15.06
CA PHE A 92 7.62 6.93 15.48
C PHE A 92 6.75 7.20 16.71
N THR A 93 7.23 8.03 17.63
CA THR A 93 6.47 8.48 18.80
C THR A 93 5.29 9.38 18.42
N LYS A 94 5.46 10.30 17.46
CA LYS A 94 4.38 11.19 17.00
C LYS A 94 3.37 10.49 16.08
N SER A 95 3.80 9.47 15.34
CA SER A 95 3.00 8.84 14.29
C SER A 95 3.35 7.35 14.17
N PRO A 96 2.77 6.49 15.03
CA PRO A 96 3.16 5.09 15.12
C PRO A 96 2.83 4.27 13.86
N GLY A 97 1.89 4.71 13.03
CA GLY A 97 1.58 4.08 11.74
C GLY A 97 2.48 4.50 10.57
N ARG A 98 3.39 5.46 10.77
CA ARG A 98 4.28 5.96 9.71
C ARG A 98 5.35 4.96 9.23
N PRO A 99 5.98 4.12 10.09
CA PRO A 99 6.94 3.12 9.65
C PRO A 99 6.31 1.88 8.98
N MET A 100 4.99 1.83 8.79
CA MET A 100 4.34 0.68 8.14
C MET A 100 4.90 0.45 6.73
N LYS A 101 5.21 -0.82 6.42
CA LYS A 101 5.85 -1.29 5.18
C LYS A 101 7.29 -0.83 4.95
N TRP A 102 7.92 -0.19 5.93
CA TRP A 102 9.34 0.16 5.80
C TRP A 102 10.19 -1.12 5.85
N PRO A 103 11.27 -1.19 5.06
CA PRO A 103 12.18 -2.32 5.11
C PRO A 103 12.91 -2.34 6.45
N VAL A 104 13.09 -3.54 7.01
CA VAL A 104 13.88 -3.77 8.21
C VAL A 104 14.88 -4.89 7.96
N MET A 105 16.06 -4.77 8.55
CA MET A 105 17.06 -5.83 8.53
C MET A 105 17.29 -6.37 9.94
N GLN A 106 17.22 -7.69 10.04
CA GLN A 106 17.56 -8.44 11.25
C GLN A 106 18.65 -9.46 10.94
N GLU A 107 19.62 -9.53 11.85
CA GLU A 107 20.62 -10.59 11.90
C GLU A 107 20.09 -11.73 12.77
N PHE A 108 20.19 -12.95 12.25
CA PHE A 108 19.83 -14.19 12.93
C PHE A 108 21.07 -15.07 13.01
N GLU A 109 21.37 -15.60 14.18
CA GLU A 109 22.44 -16.58 14.37
C GLU A 109 21.90 -17.98 14.01
N ILE A 110 22.53 -18.63 13.04
CA ILE A 110 22.23 -20.00 12.63
C ILE A 110 23.40 -20.88 13.05
N ASP A 111 23.12 -21.93 13.81
CA ASP A 111 24.10 -22.99 14.12
C ASP A 111 24.13 -23.98 12.95
N ASP A 112 25.23 -23.99 12.19
CA ASP A 112 25.48 -24.95 11.13
C ASP A 112 26.61 -25.89 11.56
N GLY A 113 26.23 -26.98 12.24
CA GLY A 113 27.16 -28.06 12.58
C GLY A 113 28.30 -27.64 13.53
N GLY A 114 28.09 -26.63 14.38
CA GLY A 114 29.08 -26.14 15.35
C GLY A 114 29.69 -24.79 15.00
N ASP A 115 29.43 -24.25 13.81
CA ASP A 115 29.80 -22.90 13.40
C ASP A 115 28.57 -21.97 13.43
N THR A 116 28.70 -20.83 14.10
CA THR A 116 27.64 -19.80 14.13
C THR A 116 27.75 -18.90 12.91
N ILE A 117 26.78 -19.03 11.99
CA ILE A 117 26.67 -18.20 10.79
C ILE A 117 25.65 -17.09 11.05
N VAL A 118 26.03 -15.83 10.76
CA VAL A 118 25.11 -14.70 10.83
C VAL A 118 24.34 -14.59 9.51
N ASP A 119 23.06 -14.92 9.56
CA ASP A 119 22.14 -14.77 8.44
C ASP A 119 21.40 -13.43 8.51
N ARG A 120 21.52 -12.62 7.47
CA ARG A 120 20.90 -11.30 7.36
C ARG A 120 19.61 -11.40 6.58
N ARG A 121 18.48 -11.20 7.25
CA ARG A 121 17.17 -11.26 6.62
C ARG A 121 16.53 -9.89 6.54
N VAL A 122 15.90 -9.63 5.41
CA VAL A 122 15.10 -8.44 5.17
C VAL A 122 13.64 -8.77 5.38
N GLY A 123 12.96 -7.94 6.16
CA GLY A 123 11.53 -7.99 6.38
C GLY A 123 10.89 -6.62 6.15
N GLN A 124 9.60 -6.54 6.44
CA GLN A 124 8.85 -5.30 6.40
C GLN A 124 8.01 -5.13 7.65
N VAL A 125 7.86 -3.89 8.11
CA VAL A 125 6.95 -3.57 9.23
C VAL A 125 5.51 -3.84 8.80
N ALA A 126 4.88 -4.83 9.45
CA ALA A 126 3.57 -5.36 9.10
C ALA A 126 2.47 -4.94 10.08
N GLY A 127 2.82 -4.52 11.30
CA GLY A 127 1.84 -4.12 12.32
C GLY A 127 2.41 -3.22 13.40
N VAL A 128 1.51 -2.54 14.12
CA VAL A 128 1.82 -1.78 15.32
C VAL A 128 0.68 -1.93 16.32
N HIS A 129 1.01 -2.08 17.59
CA HIS A 129 0.03 -2.06 18.68
C HIS A 129 0.61 -1.35 19.91
N LEU A 130 -0.27 -0.84 20.77
CA LEU A 130 0.12 -0.26 22.05
C LEU A 130 0.17 -1.37 23.09
N CYS A 131 1.31 -1.58 23.74
CA CYS A 131 1.41 -2.52 24.86
C CYS A 131 0.67 -1.94 26.08
N PRO A 132 -0.39 -2.60 26.60
CA PRO A 132 -1.18 -2.04 27.70
C PRO A 132 -0.40 -1.92 29.02
N HIS A 133 0.63 -2.75 29.21
CA HIS A 133 1.38 -2.83 30.46
C HIS A 133 2.52 -1.80 30.55
N GLU A 134 3.17 -1.50 29.42
CA GLU A 134 4.27 -0.53 29.38
C GLU A 134 3.84 0.84 28.85
N GLY A 135 2.69 0.95 28.17
CA GLY A 135 2.27 2.17 27.49
C GLY A 135 3.14 2.52 26.28
N VAL A 136 3.94 1.57 25.79
CA VAL A 136 4.89 1.73 24.68
C VAL A 136 4.33 1.06 23.43
N TYR A 137 4.55 1.68 22.27
CA TYR A 137 4.22 1.10 20.98
C TYR A 137 5.21 -0.01 20.62
N ILE A 138 4.68 -1.15 20.18
CA ILE A 138 5.44 -2.30 19.69
C ILE A 138 5.10 -2.48 18.22
N TRP A 139 6.13 -2.55 17.39
CA TRP A 139 6.01 -2.83 15.97
C TRP A 139 6.30 -4.29 15.69
N THR A 140 5.60 -4.88 14.74
CA THR A 140 5.83 -6.24 14.28
C THR A 140 6.31 -6.18 12.84
N ALA A 141 7.47 -6.77 12.56
CA ALA A 141 7.95 -6.98 11.21
C ALA A 141 7.78 -8.44 10.80
N THR A 142 7.46 -8.65 9.52
CA THR A 142 7.35 -9.98 8.91
C THR A 142 8.47 -10.15 7.88
N PHE A 143 9.10 -11.32 7.90
CA PHE A 143 10.20 -11.70 7.04
C PHE A 143 9.72 -12.68 5.96
N VAL A 144 10.52 -12.85 4.90
CA VAL A 144 10.16 -13.63 3.70
C VAL A 144 9.91 -15.12 4.02
N ASP A 145 10.53 -15.62 5.08
CA ASP A 145 10.36 -16.98 5.61
C ASP A 145 9.05 -17.17 6.40
N GLY A 146 8.23 -16.13 6.53
CA GLY A 146 7.00 -16.13 7.34
C GLY A 146 7.25 -15.90 8.83
N GLY A 147 8.50 -15.69 9.24
CA GLY A 147 8.86 -15.31 10.60
C GLY A 147 8.38 -13.90 10.92
N SER A 148 8.10 -13.63 12.19
CA SER A 148 7.76 -12.30 12.67
C SER A 148 8.55 -11.92 13.91
N VAL A 149 9.11 -10.72 13.92
CA VAL A 149 9.86 -10.17 15.07
C VAL A 149 9.16 -8.92 15.57
N GLN A 150 9.12 -8.76 16.88
CA GLN A 150 8.59 -7.55 17.53
C GLN A 150 9.74 -6.62 17.92
N TYR A 151 9.54 -5.32 17.71
CA TYR A 151 10.51 -4.27 17.97
C TYR A 151 9.92 -3.18 18.84
N LYS A 152 10.71 -2.70 19.82
CA LYS A 152 10.50 -1.40 20.44
C LYS A 152 10.98 -0.27 19.52
N ALA A 153 10.65 0.97 19.84
CA ALA A 153 10.95 2.13 18.98
C ALA A 153 12.44 2.24 18.61
N GLU A 154 13.33 2.11 19.58
CA GLU A 154 14.79 2.21 19.38
C GLU A 154 15.32 1.07 18.50
N GLU A 155 14.93 -0.16 18.81
CA GLU A 155 15.33 -1.36 18.06
C GLU A 155 14.87 -1.29 16.60
N LEU A 156 13.64 -0.79 16.37
CA LEU A 156 13.08 -0.61 15.04
C LEU A 156 13.88 0.42 14.24
N VAL A 157 14.25 1.55 14.85
CA VAL A 157 15.05 2.58 14.17
C VAL A 157 16.39 2.02 13.73
N HIS A 158 17.06 1.25 14.58
CA HIS A 158 18.31 0.59 14.22
C HIS A 158 18.12 -0.46 13.11
N ALA A 159 17.04 -1.23 13.13
CA ALA A 159 16.74 -2.22 12.09
C ALA A 159 16.46 -1.57 10.72
N ILE A 160 15.78 -0.43 10.71
CA ILE A 160 15.53 0.37 9.49
C ILE A 160 16.83 0.98 8.98
N ARG A 161 17.66 1.54 9.87
CA ARG A 161 18.95 2.13 9.49
C ARG A 161 19.87 1.09 8.85
N ARG A 162 19.97 -0.10 9.44
CA ARG A 162 20.74 -1.22 8.84
C ARG A 162 20.23 -1.63 7.47
N ALA A 163 18.90 -1.63 7.27
CA ALA A 163 18.33 -1.91 5.95
C ALA A 163 18.72 -0.85 4.91
N HIS A 164 18.69 0.42 5.31
CA HIS A 164 19.11 1.54 4.46
C HIS A 164 20.61 1.50 4.15
N ASP A 165 21.48 1.24 5.14
CA ASP A 165 22.94 1.15 4.96
C ASP A 165 23.35 0.03 3.97
N MET A 166 22.44 -0.91 3.71
CA MET A 166 22.61 -2.02 2.77
C MET A 166 21.87 -1.80 1.44
N GLU A 167 21.38 -0.57 1.19
CA GLU A 167 20.67 -0.16 -0.03
C GLU A 167 19.42 -1.00 -0.37
N VAL A 168 18.74 -1.52 0.66
CA VAL A 168 17.51 -2.29 0.49
C VAL A 168 16.30 -1.36 0.59
N ASP A 169 15.84 -0.84 -0.55
CA ASP A 169 14.64 0.02 -0.70
C ASP A 169 13.35 -0.76 -1.03
#